data_AF-A0A367EIH9-F1
#
_entry.id   AF-A0A367EIH9-F1
#
_cell.length_a   1.000
_cell.length_b   1.000
_cell.length_c   1.000
_cell.angle_alpha   90.00
_cell.angle_beta   90.00
_cell.angle_gamma   90.00
#
_symmetry.space_group_name_H-M   'P 1'
#
loop_
_entity.id
_entity.type
_entity.pdbx_description
1 polymer ?
#
loop_
_entity_poly.entity_id
_entity_poly.type
_entity_poly.pdbx_seq_one_letter_code
_entity_poly.pdbx_strand_id
1 'polypeptide(L)'
;MTRQHREQASTDPERTEHLRAGQRITLDELAVHLDAVAVLLRQLAVAAETPAVPIELGDNLCERLDSMAKDLEVLGRDVGRADTIITEFQPLRPFMPDRAPWGVRAHGSDRDKWGKRLSTVLSLRQILAQAAEDLRWRDEEPGIPYLAGLDGLPGLEEWESVRAARRRAAAREAAIQAEARQQRCSTCRAMAGTYCRTKNGHLAGTFHKPRLAAATKTVDERIAEGEAP
;
A
#
# COMPACT_ATOMS: atom_id res chain seq x y z
N MET A 1 21.21 -27.79 0.65
CA MET A 1 20.90 -26.50 1.29
C MET A 1 19.55 -26.60 1.97
N THR A 2 19.51 -26.50 3.30
CA THR A 2 18.25 -26.57 4.06
C THR A 2 17.48 -25.27 3.88
N ARG A 3 16.30 -25.30 3.26
CA ARG A 3 15.39 -24.14 3.26
C ARG A 3 14.92 -23.91 4.70
N GLN A 4 15.45 -22.89 5.37
CA GLN A 4 14.82 -22.36 6.58
C GLN A 4 13.47 -21.77 6.18
N HIS A 5 12.39 -22.48 6.52
CA HIS A 5 11.07 -21.86 6.55
C HIS A 5 11.09 -20.78 7.63
N ARG A 6 10.83 -19.53 7.24
CA ARG A 6 10.68 -18.43 8.18
C ARG A 6 9.22 -18.40 8.63
N GLU A 7 8.98 -18.81 9.87
CA GLU A 7 7.65 -18.80 10.47
C GLU A 7 7.20 -17.37 10.78
N GLN A 8 5.88 -17.13 10.77
CA GLN A 8 5.32 -15.85 11.18
C GLN A 8 5.40 -15.70 12.71
N ALA A 9 6.51 -15.14 13.20
CA ALA A 9 6.76 -14.93 14.62
C ALA A 9 6.20 -13.60 15.19
N SER A 10 5.41 -12.85 14.41
CA SER A 10 4.88 -11.55 14.82
C SER A 10 3.50 -11.25 14.20
N THR A 11 2.68 -10.51 14.95
CA THR A 11 1.43 -9.90 14.49
C THR A 11 1.59 -8.44 14.04
N ASP A 12 2.81 -7.90 14.10
CA ASP A 12 3.14 -6.58 13.58
C ASP A 12 3.00 -6.56 12.04
N PRO A 13 2.09 -5.74 11.47
CA PRO A 13 1.84 -5.68 10.04
C PRO A 13 3.01 -5.13 9.21
N GLU A 14 4.07 -4.61 9.84
CA GLU A 14 5.29 -4.16 9.14
C GLU A 14 6.32 -5.28 8.98
N ARG A 15 6.23 -6.35 9.76
CA ARG A 15 7.21 -7.46 9.78
C ARG A 15 6.94 -8.53 8.72
N THR A 16 7.24 -8.16 7.47
CA THR A 16 7.12 -9.00 6.26
C THR A 16 8.26 -10.01 6.06
N GLU A 17 9.17 -10.17 7.04
CA GLU A 17 10.37 -11.02 6.97
C GLU A 17 10.12 -12.50 6.68
N HIS A 18 8.89 -12.96 6.93
CA HIS A 18 8.40 -14.32 6.73
C HIS A 18 7.97 -14.61 5.27
N LEU A 19 7.73 -13.56 4.47
CA LEU A 19 7.44 -13.69 3.04
C LEU A 19 8.72 -14.03 2.26
N ARG A 20 8.62 -14.83 1.20
CA ARG A 20 9.75 -15.32 0.40
C ARG A 20 10.47 -14.19 -0.33
N ALA A 21 9.72 -13.27 -0.96
CA ALA A 21 10.29 -12.07 -1.57
C ALA A 21 10.42 -10.89 -0.57
N GLY A 22 10.07 -11.11 0.70
CA GLY A 22 10.30 -10.18 1.82
C GLY A 22 9.59 -8.83 1.64
N GLN A 23 10.38 -7.75 1.54
CA GLN A 23 9.85 -6.38 1.45
C GLN A 23 9.17 -6.05 0.11
N ARG A 24 9.42 -6.83 -0.95
CA ARG A 24 8.83 -6.65 -2.29
C ARG A 24 8.21 -7.97 -2.76
N ILE A 25 7.05 -8.29 -2.18
CA ILE A 25 6.23 -9.45 -2.54
C ILE A 25 5.94 -9.49 -4.06
N THR A 26 5.97 -10.69 -4.67
CA THR A 26 5.49 -10.86 -6.05
C THR A 26 3.96 -10.92 -6.10
N LEU A 27 3.35 -10.76 -7.29
CA LEU A 27 1.90 -10.89 -7.41
C LEU A 27 1.47 -12.36 -7.26
N ASP A 28 2.20 -13.32 -7.84
CA ASP A 28 2.05 -14.75 -7.55
C ASP A 28 2.06 -15.07 -6.04
N GLU A 29 3.09 -14.61 -5.30
CA GLU A 29 3.18 -14.86 -3.86
C GLU A 29 2.01 -14.22 -3.10
N LEU A 30 1.57 -13.01 -3.50
CA LEU A 30 0.40 -12.37 -2.92
C LEU A 30 -0.89 -13.17 -3.19
N ALA A 31 -1.10 -13.66 -4.40
CA ALA A 31 -2.27 -14.48 -4.76
C ALA A 31 -2.31 -15.77 -3.94
N VAL A 32 -1.19 -16.50 -3.85
CA VAL A 32 -1.06 -17.73 -3.04
C VAL A 32 -1.37 -17.46 -1.56
N HIS A 33 -0.94 -16.32 -1.00
CA HIS A 33 -1.27 -15.96 0.36
C HIS A 33 -2.75 -15.56 0.56
N LEU A 34 -3.38 -14.90 -0.41
CA LEU A 34 -4.81 -14.58 -0.36
C LEU A 34 -5.68 -15.85 -0.36
N ASP A 35 -5.38 -16.80 -1.24
CA ASP A 35 -6.06 -18.09 -1.33
C ASP A 35 -5.85 -18.93 -0.06
N ALA A 36 -4.62 -18.95 0.49
CA ALA A 36 -4.34 -19.64 1.75
C ALA A 36 -5.12 -19.05 2.95
N VAL A 37 -5.27 -17.73 3.02
CA VAL A 37 -6.10 -17.08 4.05
C VAL A 37 -7.59 -17.37 3.82
N ALA A 38 -8.07 -17.40 2.58
CA ALA A 38 -9.45 -17.77 2.28
C ALA A 38 -9.78 -19.20 2.76
N VAL A 39 -8.90 -20.17 2.49
CA VAL A 39 -9.02 -21.55 3.00
C VAL A 39 -9.04 -21.58 4.53
N LEU A 40 -8.16 -20.82 5.20
CA LEU A 40 -8.14 -20.75 6.66
C LEU A 40 -9.44 -20.15 7.23
N LEU A 41 -10.00 -19.10 6.62
CA LEU A 41 -11.27 -18.53 7.06
C LEU A 41 -12.43 -19.53 6.94
N ARG A 42 -12.48 -20.33 5.87
CA ARG A 42 -13.46 -21.41 5.71
C ARG A 42 -13.27 -22.53 6.75
N GLN A 43 -12.03 -22.92 7.02
CA GLN A 43 -11.72 -23.89 8.07
C GLN A 43 -12.16 -23.39 9.46
N LEU A 44 -11.98 -22.09 9.74
CA LEU A 44 -12.46 -21.46 10.96
C LEU A 44 -13.99 -21.37 11.01
N ALA A 45 -14.67 -21.14 9.89
CA ALA A 45 -16.13 -21.16 9.82
C ALA A 45 -16.68 -22.55 10.18
N VAL A 46 -16.16 -23.61 9.55
CA VAL A 46 -16.54 -25.01 9.83
C VAL A 46 -16.22 -25.40 11.28
N ALA A 47 -15.08 -24.97 11.83
CA ALA A 47 -14.76 -25.21 13.24
C ALA A 47 -15.72 -24.44 14.20
N ALA A 48 -16.21 -23.27 13.79
CA ALA A 48 -17.15 -22.45 14.56
C ALA A 48 -18.61 -22.95 14.50
N GLU A 49 -18.94 -23.93 13.65
CA GLU A 49 -20.23 -24.64 13.67
C GLU A 49 -20.38 -25.53 14.92
N THR A 50 -19.26 -25.97 15.53
CA THR A 50 -19.25 -26.85 16.71
C THR A 50 -18.35 -26.31 17.83
N PRO A 51 -18.66 -25.11 18.38
CA PRO A 51 -17.83 -24.47 19.39
C PRO A 51 -17.83 -25.26 20.71
N ALA A 52 -16.69 -25.28 21.40
CA ALA A 52 -16.52 -25.98 22.67
C ALA A 52 -17.42 -25.45 23.81
N VAL A 53 -17.99 -24.25 23.65
CA VAL A 53 -19.04 -23.67 24.50
C VAL A 53 -20.27 -23.46 23.60
N PRO A 54 -21.46 -23.97 23.96
CA PRO A 54 -22.64 -23.92 23.09
C PRO A 54 -23.17 -22.49 22.97
N ILE A 55 -22.79 -21.81 21.88
CA ILE A 55 -23.19 -20.46 21.50
C ILE A 55 -23.56 -20.51 20.03
N GLU A 56 -24.66 -19.86 19.65
CA GLU A 56 -25.05 -19.75 18.23
C GLU A 56 -24.13 -18.75 17.51
N LEU A 57 -23.48 -19.21 16.44
CA LEU A 57 -22.44 -18.50 15.70
C LEU A 57 -22.67 -18.49 14.18
N GLY A 58 -23.65 -19.24 13.65
CA GLY A 58 -23.89 -19.44 12.22
C GLY A 58 -24.02 -18.13 11.43
N ASP A 59 -25.18 -17.48 11.57
CA ASP A 59 -25.57 -16.27 10.84
C ASP A 59 -24.60 -15.08 11.04
N ASN A 60 -23.92 -15.01 12.19
CA ASN A 60 -23.11 -13.84 12.57
C ASN A 60 -21.61 -14.00 12.28
N LEU A 61 -21.05 -15.20 12.49
CA LEU A 61 -19.63 -15.46 12.40
C LEU A 61 -19.29 -16.41 11.25
N CYS A 62 -19.96 -17.55 11.14
CA CYS A 62 -19.67 -18.53 10.10
C CYS A 62 -19.93 -17.95 8.70
N GLU A 63 -21.13 -17.39 8.47
CA GLU A 63 -21.47 -16.74 7.18
C GLU A 63 -20.52 -15.57 6.86
N ARG A 64 -20.09 -14.82 7.88
CA ARG A 64 -19.19 -13.69 7.72
C ARG A 64 -17.77 -14.11 7.34
N LEU A 65 -17.24 -15.16 7.97
CA LEU A 65 -15.94 -15.75 7.62
C LEU A 65 -15.97 -16.29 6.18
N ASP A 66 -17.08 -16.93 5.80
CA ASP A 66 -17.29 -17.48 4.47
C ASP A 66 -17.44 -16.40 3.39
N SER A 67 -18.07 -15.26 3.73
CA SER A 67 -18.13 -14.06 2.87
C SER A 67 -16.74 -13.44 2.67
N MET A 68 -15.97 -13.28 3.76
CA MET A 68 -14.60 -12.79 3.70
C MET A 68 -13.69 -13.72 2.88
N ALA A 69 -13.88 -15.04 2.96
CA ALA A 69 -13.16 -16.01 2.12
C ALA A 69 -13.46 -15.82 0.63
N LYS A 70 -14.75 -15.65 0.25
CA LYS A 70 -15.17 -15.39 -1.14
C LYS A 70 -14.56 -14.10 -1.69
N ASP A 71 -14.51 -13.03 -0.90
CA ASP A 71 -13.89 -11.76 -1.30
C ASP A 71 -12.37 -11.92 -1.54
N LEU A 72 -11.69 -12.70 -0.70
CA LEU A 72 -10.27 -13.01 -0.87
C LEU A 72 -10.00 -13.91 -2.09
N GLU A 73 -10.85 -14.89 -2.39
CA GLU A 73 -10.77 -15.73 -3.60
C GLU A 73 -11.01 -14.93 -4.90
N VAL A 74 -11.84 -13.89 -4.86
CA VAL A 74 -11.96 -12.94 -5.98
C VAL A 74 -10.67 -12.14 -6.13
N LEU A 75 -10.15 -11.59 -5.04
CA LEU A 75 -8.93 -10.78 -5.05
C LEU A 75 -7.68 -11.60 -5.43
N GLY A 76 -7.56 -12.84 -4.97
CA GLY A 76 -6.47 -13.77 -5.30
C GLY A 76 -6.43 -14.08 -6.79
N ARG A 77 -7.58 -14.39 -7.40
CA ARG A 77 -7.71 -14.59 -8.85
C ARG A 77 -7.38 -13.32 -9.66
N ASP A 78 -7.85 -12.17 -9.23
CA ASP A 78 -7.54 -10.88 -9.87
C ASP A 78 -6.04 -10.57 -9.84
N VAL A 79 -5.39 -10.78 -8.70
CA VAL A 79 -3.93 -10.60 -8.53
C VAL A 79 -3.15 -11.62 -9.35
N GLY A 80 -3.53 -12.91 -9.32
CA GLY A 80 -2.90 -13.96 -10.12
C GLY A 80 -3.03 -13.72 -11.62
N ARG A 81 -4.19 -13.27 -12.09
CA ARG A 81 -4.38 -12.88 -13.51
C ARG A 81 -3.50 -11.69 -13.89
N ALA A 82 -3.31 -10.72 -12.99
CA ALA A 82 -2.40 -9.61 -13.23
C ALA A 82 -0.93 -10.04 -13.25
N ASP A 83 -0.53 -11.03 -12.44
CA ASP A 83 0.79 -11.67 -12.55
C ASP A 83 0.97 -12.30 -13.93
N THR A 84 0.04 -13.18 -14.35
CA THR A 84 0.04 -13.84 -15.66
C THR A 84 0.16 -12.85 -16.83
N ILE A 85 -0.60 -11.75 -16.79
CA ILE A 85 -0.54 -10.69 -17.82
C ILE A 85 0.87 -10.09 -17.93
N ILE A 86 1.55 -9.91 -16.80
CA ILE A 86 2.89 -9.30 -16.74
C ILE A 86 3.97 -10.30 -17.11
N THR A 87 3.92 -11.53 -16.58
CA THR A 87 4.95 -12.57 -16.75
C THR A 87 4.91 -13.24 -18.12
N GLU A 88 3.73 -13.41 -18.72
CA GLU A 88 3.56 -13.91 -20.10
C GLU A 88 3.66 -12.79 -21.16
N PHE A 89 3.98 -11.55 -20.76
CA PHE A 89 4.07 -10.38 -21.65
C PHE A 89 2.79 -10.12 -22.47
N GLN A 90 1.61 -10.41 -21.91
CA GLN A 90 0.35 -10.27 -22.62
C GLN A 90 0.16 -8.80 -23.07
N PRO A 91 -0.18 -8.54 -24.35
CA PRO A 91 -0.26 -7.19 -24.87
C PRO A 91 -1.44 -6.45 -24.25
N LEU A 92 -1.15 -5.28 -23.68
CA LEU A 92 -2.13 -4.28 -23.22
C LEU A 92 -2.33 -3.20 -24.28
N ARG A 93 -3.46 -2.51 -24.23
CA ARG A 93 -3.73 -1.38 -25.13
C ARG A 93 -2.67 -0.29 -24.95
N PRO A 94 -2.14 0.35 -26.01
CA PRO A 94 -1.15 1.43 -25.86
C PRO A 94 -1.69 2.72 -25.21
N PHE A 95 -3.01 2.81 -25.00
CA PHE A 95 -3.72 3.95 -24.43
C PHE A 95 -4.87 3.47 -23.53
N MET A 96 -5.24 4.30 -22.55
CA MET A 96 -6.43 4.16 -21.73
C MET A 96 -7.73 4.21 -22.57
N PRO A 97 -8.90 3.84 -22.01
CA PRO A 97 -10.19 3.94 -22.70
C PRO A 97 -10.49 5.34 -23.28
N ASP A 98 -10.05 6.40 -22.60
CA ASP A 98 -10.15 7.80 -23.02
C ASP A 98 -9.01 8.27 -23.95
N ARG A 99 -8.33 7.35 -24.63
CA ARG A 99 -7.16 7.58 -25.51
C ARG A 99 -5.94 8.20 -24.81
N ALA A 100 -5.95 8.39 -23.49
CA ALA A 100 -4.80 8.93 -22.78
C ALA A 100 -3.65 7.89 -22.72
N PRO A 101 -2.40 8.22 -23.10
CA PRO A 101 -1.29 7.26 -23.02
C PRO A 101 -0.98 6.87 -21.57
N TRP A 102 -0.33 5.73 -21.33
CA TRP A 102 0.16 5.35 -20.00
C TRP A 102 1.66 5.04 -20.02
N GLY A 103 2.25 4.71 -18.86
CA GLY A 103 3.64 4.32 -18.77
C GLY A 103 4.59 5.47 -19.06
N VAL A 104 5.72 5.18 -19.71
CA VAL A 104 6.70 6.20 -20.14
C VAL A 104 6.08 7.27 -21.03
N ARG A 105 5.08 6.92 -21.85
CA ARG A 105 4.34 7.85 -22.72
C ARG A 105 3.44 8.84 -21.94
N ALA A 106 3.23 8.61 -20.65
CA ALA A 106 2.53 9.53 -19.75
C ALA A 106 3.47 10.34 -18.86
N HIS A 107 4.76 10.02 -18.83
CA HIS A 107 5.74 10.71 -18.00
C HIS A 107 5.82 12.21 -18.36
N GLY A 108 5.97 13.06 -17.34
CA GLY A 108 5.99 14.52 -17.52
C GLY A 108 4.65 15.19 -17.84
N SER A 109 3.59 14.45 -18.18
CA SER A 109 2.27 15.08 -18.43
C SER A 109 1.54 15.47 -17.14
N ASP A 110 1.10 16.73 -17.06
CA ASP A 110 0.13 17.18 -16.04
C ASP A 110 -1.24 16.59 -16.37
N ARG A 111 -1.84 15.83 -15.44
CA ARG A 111 -3.12 15.15 -15.64
C ARG A 111 -3.99 15.13 -14.40
N ASP A 112 -5.16 15.73 -14.53
CA ASP A 112 -6.12 15.88 -13.43
C ASP A 112 -6.92 14.60 -13.15
N LYS A 113 -7.32 13.87 -14.20
CA LYS A 113 -8.29 12.75 -14.09
C LYS A 113 -7.78 11.53 -13.32
N TRP A 114 -6.51 11.17 -13.51
CA TRP A 114 -5.88 9.98 -12.90
C TRP A 114 -4.74 10.33 -11.94
N GLY A 115 -4.20 11.56 -12.02
CA GLY A 115 -2.98 11.96 -11.32
C GLY A 115 -1.71 11.33 -11.92
N LYS A 116 -0.59 12.06 -11.86
CA LYS A 116 0.70 11.69 -12.49
C LYS A 116 1.14 10.24 -12.24
N ARG A 117 0.91 9.72 -11.01
CA ARG A 117 1.38 8.41 -10.54
C ARG A 117 0.58 7.21 -11.08
N LEU A 118 -0.72 7.37 -11.37
CA LEU A 118 -1.57 6.31 -11.95
C LEU A 118 -1.70 6.42 -13.47
N SER A 119 -1.27 7.54 -14.06
CA SER A 119 -1.03 7.62 -15.50
C SER A 119 0.29 6.95 -15.91
N THR A 120 1.31 6.93 -15.05
CA THR A 120 2.56 6.19 -15.33
C THR A 120 2.48 4.72 -14.91
N VAL A 121 2.17 4.40 -13.65
CA VAL A 121 2.09 3.01 -13.17
C VAL A 121 0.62 2.61 -12.97
N LEU A 122 0.16 1.67 -13.79
CA LEU A 122 -1.23 1.18 -13.78
C LEU A 122 -1.57 0.50 -12.44
N SER A 123 -2.79 0.74 -11.95
CA SER A 123 -3.40 -0.05 -10.87
C SER A 123 -3.87 -1.42 -11.36
N LEU A 124 -4.05 -2.37 -10.44
CA LEU A 124 -4.60 -3.72 -10.71
C LEU A 124 -5.84 -3.67 -11.63
N ARG A 125 -6.84 -2.84 -11.29
CA ARG A 125 -8.06 -2.68 -12.08
C ARG A 125 -7.79 -2.14 -13.50
N GLN A 126 -6.80 -1.27 -13.69
CA GLN A 126 -6.43 -0.76 -15.01
C GLN A 126 -5.66 -1.78 -15.85
N ILE A 127 -4.90 -2.69 -15.22
CA ILE A 127 -4.24 -3.82 -15.91
C ILE A 127 -5.31 -4.80 -16.40
N LEU A 128 -6.17 -5.28 -15.49
CA LEU A 128 -7.24 -6.23 -15.81
C LEU A 128 -8.21 -5.69 -16.87
N ALA A 129 -8.64 -4.42 -16.74
CA ALA A 129 -9.55 -3.80 -17.71
C ALA A 129 -8.94 -3.56 -19.11
N GLN A 130 -7.61 -3.55 -19.24
CA GLN A 130 -6.94 -3.47 -20.55
C GLN A 130 -6.60 -4.84 -21.14
N ALA A 131 -6.62 -5.89 -20.32
CA ALA A 131 -6.33 -7.27 -20.70
C ALA A 131 -7.57 -8.12 -20.99
N ALA A 132 -8.78 -7.59 -20.79
CA ALA A 132 -10.03 -8.31 -21.06
C ALA A 132 -10.07 -8.85 -22.51
N GLU A 133 -10.73 -10.00 -22.68
CA GLU A 133 -10.64 -10.82 -23.89
C GLU A 133 -11.64 -10.38 -24.97
N ASP A 134 -12.70 -9.66 -24.58
CA ASP A 134 -13.76 -9.11 -25.44
C ASP A 134 -13.38 -7.77 -26.12
N LEU A 135 -12.12 -7.33 -25.96
CA LEU A 135 -11.66 -6.01 -26.37
C LEU A 135 -11.24 -5.95 -27.85
N ARG A 136 -12.12 -5.36 -28.68
CA ARG A 136 -11.92 -5.13 -30.13
C ARG A 136 -10.61 -4.45 -30.53
N TRP A 137 -9.97 -3.67 -29.63
CA TRP A 137 -8.74 -2.96 -29.98
C TRP A 137 -7.59 -3.90 -30.39
N ARG A 138 -7.62 -5.18 -29.97
CA ARG A 138 -6.60 -6.18 -30.29
C ARG A 138 -6.46 -6.45 -31.79
N ASP A 139 -7.53 -6.24 -32.56
CA ASP A 139 -7.55 -6.35 -34.02
C ASP A 139 -7.17 -5.02 -34.73
N GLU A 140 -7.19 -3.90 -34.00
CA GLU A 140 -7.05 -2.53 -34.52
C GLU A 140 -5.63 -1.97 -34.35
N GLU A 141 -4.96 -2.24 -33.23
CA GLU A 141 -3.68 -1.63 -32.84
C GLU A 141 -2.73 -2.65 -32.19
N PRO A 142 -1.42 -2.66 -32.53
CA PRO A 142 -0.45 -3.50 -31.85
C PRO A 142 -0.33 -3.08 -30.37
N GLY A 143 -0.65 -4.02 -29.47
CA GLY A 143 -0.52 -3.81 -28.03
C GLY A 143 0.91 -3.79 -27.53
N ILE A 144 1.09 -3.37 -26.28
CA ILE A 144 2.38 -3.22 -25.62
C ILE A 144 2.38 -4.06 -24.33
N PRO A 145 3.37 -4.95 -24.09
CA PRO A 145 3.53 -5.63 -22.82
C PRO A 145 3.71 -4.64 -21.66
N TYR A 146 3.19 -4.97 -20.47
CA TYR A 146 3.17 -4.03 -19.34
C TYR A 146 4.54 -3.44 -19.01
N LEU A 147 5.57 -4.29 -18.86
CA LEU A 147 6.93 -3.87 -18.53
C LEU A 147 7.58 -3.02 -19.63
N ALA A 148 7.32 -3.33 -20.91
CA ALA A 148 7.80 -2.54 -22.04
C ALA A 148 7.15 -1.14 -22.09
N GLY A 149 5.93 -0.98 -21.58
CA GLY A 149 5.31 0.33 -21.40
C GLY A 149 5.91 1.18 -20.28
N LEU A 150 6.62 0.55 -19.32
CA LEU A 150 7.31 1.23 -18.23
C LEU A 150 8.78 1.55 -18.53
N ASP A 151 9.34 0.99 -19.61
CA ASP A 151 10.75 1.16 -19.95
C ASP A 151 11.13 2.63 -20.15
N GLY A 152 12.29 3.03 -19.64
CA GLY A 152 12.75 4.42 -19.59
C GLY A 152 12.08 5.33 -18.54
N LEU A 153 11.21 4.83 -17.66
CA LEU A 153 10.69 5.63 -16.53
C LEU A 153 11.76 5.85 -15.44
N PRO A 154 12.10 7.11 -15.09
CA PRO A 154 13.05 7.38 -14.01
C PRO A 154 12.45 7.06 -12.64
N GLY A 155 13.29 6.58 -11.71
CA GLY A 155 12.91 6.33 -10.31
C GLY A 155 11.96 5.14 -10.11
N LEU A 156 11.79 4.26 -11.11
CA LEU A 156 10.94 3.07 -10.97
C LEU A 156 11.45 2.11 -9.88
N GLU A 157 12.77 2.04 -9.67
CA GLU A 157 13.39 1.27 -8.59
C GLU A 157 12.98 1.75 -7.20
N GLU A 158 12.75 3.06 -7.03
CA GLU A 158 12.29 3.69 -5.79
C GLU A 158 10.76 3.72 -5.66
N TRP A 159 10.03 3.19 -6.65
CA TRP A 159 8.57 3.25 -6.65
C TRP A 159 7.97 2.54 -5.44
N GLU A 160 7.03 3.22 -4.79
CA GLU A 160 6.20 2.69 -3.72
C GLU A 160 4.70 2.93 -4.02
N SER A 161 3.81 2.25 -3.29
CA SER A 161 2.37 2.49 -3.40
C SER A 161 1.94 3.80 -2.72
N VAL A 162 0.74 4.30 -3.06
CA VAL A 162 0.14 5.47 -2.36
C VAL A 162 -0.07 5.18 -0.86
N ARG A 163 -0.31 3.91 -0.48
CA ARG A 163 -0.44 3.48 0.93
C ARG A 163 0.90 3.59 1.65
N ALA A 164 2.00 3.16 1.03
CA ALA A 164 3.34 3.28 1.59
C ALA A 164 3.74 4.75 1.78
N ALA A 165 3.53 5.60 0.77
CA ALA A 165 3.78 7.04 0.85
C ALA A 165 3.02 7.72 2.00
N ARG A 166 1.72 7.41 2.15
CA ARG A 166 0.89 7.92 3.26
C ARG A 166 1.39 7.46 4.62
N ARG A 167 1.84 6.20 4.74
CA ARG A 167 2.41 5.67 5.98
C ARG A 167 3.71 6.35 6.36
N ARG A 168 4.66 6.53 5.41
CA ARG A 168 5.90 7.28 5.65
C ARG A 168 5.63 8.72 6.07
N ALA A 169 4.65 9.38 5.43
CA ALA A 169 4.23 10.73 5.81
C ALA A 169 3.63 10.78 7.22
N ALA A 170 2.82 9.78 7.62
CA ALA A 170 2.24 9.70 8.95
C ALA A 170 3.30 9.40 10.04
N ALA A 171 4.25 8.51 9.77
CA ALA A 171 5.40 8.25 10.65
C ALA A 171 6.23 9.52 10.85
N ARG A 172 6.60 10.20 9.76
CA ARG A 172 7.33 11.49 9.82
C ARG A 172 6.55 12.56 10.59
N GLU A 173 5.23 12.67 10.42
CA GLU A 173 4.43 13.62 11.20
C GLU A 173 4.42 13.25 12.69
N ALA A 174 4.27 11.98 13.04
CA ALA A 174 4.37 11.52 14.43
C ALA A 174 5.74 11.81 15.05
N ALA A 175 6.82 11.60 14.29
CA ALA A 175 8.19 11.96 14.65
C ALA A 175 8.34 13.46 14.92
N ILE A 176 7.80 14.32 14.03
CA ILE A 176 7.81 15.78 14.18
C ILE A 176 7.03 16.20 15.44
N GLN A 177 5.89 15.59 15.73
CA GLN A 177 5.14 15.89 16.96
C GLN A 177 5.88 15.42 18.22
N ALA A 178 6.56 14.27 18.17
CA ALA A 178 7.38 13.76 19.27
C ALA A 178 8.61 14.66 19.52
N GLU A 179 9.33 15.03 18.47
CA GLU A 179 10.47 15.96 18.51
C GLU A 179 10.04 17.35 19.00
N ALA A 180 8.96 17.89 18.44
CA ALA A 180 8.42 19.18 18.89
C ALA A 180 8.10 19.15 20.38
N ARG A 181 7.55 18.04 20.91
CA ARG A 181 7.31 17.88 22.34
C ARG A 181 8.60 17.95 23.17
N GLN A 182 9.72 17.43 22.68
CA GLN A 182 11.02 17.48 23.36
C GLN A 182 11.66 18.87 23.34
N GLN A 183 11.41 19.69 22.31
CA GLN A 183 11.99 21.02 22.19
C GLN A 183 11.29 22.09 23.08
N ARG A 184 12.01 23.17 23.43
CA ARG A 184 11.44 24.33 24.15
C ARG A 184 10.77 25.30 23.17
N CYS A 185 9.59 25.82 23.50
CA CYS A 185 8.91 26.81 22.67
C CYS A 185 9.52 28.22 22.83
N SER A 186 10.08 28.80 21.76
CA SER A 186 10.54 30.20 21.76
C SER A 186 9.41 31.21 21.96
N THR A 187 8.21 30.95 21.41
CA THR A 187 7.07 31.90 21.44
C THR A 187 6.40 32.03 22.81
N CYS A 188 6.12 30.91 23.49
CA CYS A 188 5.40 30.91 24.78
C CYS A 188 6.23 30.40 25.96
N ARG A 189 7.53 30.16 25.75
CA ARG A 189 8.50 29.65 26.74
C ARG A 189 8.16 28.29 27.37
N ALA A 190 7.10 27.61 26.90
CA ALA A 190 6.74 26.24 27.29
C ALA A 190 7.94 25.29 27.17
N MET A 191 8.15 24.49 28.23
CA MET A 191 9.31 23.63 28.39
C MET A 191 9.19 22.33 27.58
N ALA A 192 10.31 21.64 27.43
CA ALA A 192 10.35 20.25 26.99
C ALA A 192 9.30 19.38 27.73
N GLY A 193 8.69 18.43 27.02
CA GLY A 193 7.61 17.57 27.52
C GLY A 193 6.21 18.20 27.49
N THR A 194 6.11 19.54 27.49
CA THR A 194 4.84 20.28 27.66
C THR A 194 4.27 20.85 26.36
N TYR A 195 2.93 20.92 26.27
CA TYR A 195 2.21 21.57 25.17
C TYR A 195 2.37 23.10 25.20
N CYS A 196 2.29 23.72 24.01
CA CYS A 196 2.22 25.18 23.90
C CYS A 196 0.94 25.73 24.55
N ARG A 197 0.99 26.97 25.02
CA ARG A 197 -0.19 27.71 25.49
C ARG A 197 -0.52 28.85 24.54
N THR A 198 -1.81 29.07 24.32
CA THR A 198 -2.33 30.22 23.55
C THR A 198 -2.10 31.53 24.30
N LYS A 199 -2.34 32.68 23.65
CA LYS A 199 -2.25 34.01 24.28
C LYS A 199 -3.10 34.14 25.56
N ASN A 200 -4.20 33.38 25.65
CA ASN A 200 -5.13 33.39 26.77
C ASN A 200 -4.82 32.30 27.83
N GLY A 201 -3.67 31.63 27.73
CA GLY A 201 -3.18 30.66 28.73
C GLY A 201 -3.70 29.22 28.59
N HIS A 202 -4.70 28.97 27.73
CA HIS A 202 -5.19 27.62 27.43
C HIS A 202 -4.14 26.78 26.68
N LEU A 203 -4.20 25.45 26.81
CA LEU A 203 -3.39 24.55 25.99
C LEU A 203 -3.78 24.69 24.51
N ALA A 204 -2.78 24.80 23.64
CA ALA A 204 -2.98 24.80 22.20
C ALA A 204 -3.06 23.34 21.68
N GLY A 205 -4.01 23.07 20.77
CA GLY A 205 -4.14 21.76 20.13
C GLY A 205 -2.95 21.39 19.22
N THR A 206 -2.12 22.37 18.86
CA THR A 206 -0.88 22.19 18.09
C THR A 206 0.25 23.03 18.68
N PHE A 207 1.50 22.64 18.42
CA PHE A 207 2.66 23.44 18.80
C PHE A 207 2.78 24.71 17.93
N HIS A 208 3.37 25.79 18.48
CA HIS A 208 3.59 27.01 17.71
C HIS A 208 4.54 26.79 16.53
N LYS A 209 4.27 27.47 15.40
CA LYS A 209 5.02 27.34 14.13
C LYS A 209 6.55 27.32 14.27
N PRO A 210 7.21 28.17 15.09
CA PRO A 210 8.67 28.11 15.22
C PRO A 210 9.19 26.83 15.88
N ARG A 211 8.41 26.23 16.80
CA ARG A 211 8.74 24.96 17.47
C ARG A 211 8.53 23.77 16.53
N LEU A 212 7.46 23.81 15.72
CA LEU A 212 7.27 22.82 14.65
C LEU A 212 8.36 22.91 13.60
N ALA A 213 8.72 24.10 13.12
CA ALA A 213 9.76 24.28 12.11
C ALA A 213 11.14 23.76 12.57
N ALA A 214 11.51 24.00 13.83
CA ALA A 214 12.74 23.47 14.41
C ALA A 214 12.68 21.93 14.54
N ALA A 215 11.55 21.37 14.97
CA ALA A 215 11.37 19.91 15.04
C ALA A 215 11.37 19.24 13.66
N THR A 216 10.70 19.83 12.67
CA THR A 216 10.72 19.40 11.27
C THR A 216 12.14 19.35 10.75
N LYS A 217 12.93 20.41 10.97
CA LYS A 217 14.33 20.44 10.56
C LYS A 217 15.13 19.28 11.17
N THR A 218 15.03 19.06 12.49
CA THR A 218 15.77 17.99 13.19
C THR A 218 15.30 16.57 12.80
N VAL A 219 14.04 16.38 12.42
CA VAL A 219 13.55 15.11 11.87
C VAL A 219 14.04 14.91 10.43
N ASP A 220 13.99 15.95 9.60
CA ASP A 220 14.44 15.86 8.20
C ASP A 220 15.96 15.65 8.08
N GLU A 221 16.76 16.25 8.97
CA GLU A 221 18.21 16.00 9.08
C GLU A 221 18.50 14.53 9.41
N ARG A 222 17.84 13.96 10.43
CA ARG A 222 17.97 12.53 10.78
C ARG A 222 17.54 11.57 9.66
N ILE A 223 16.43 11.86 8.99
CA ILE A 223 15.96 11.06 7.85
C ILE A 223 16.96 11.13 6.68
N ALA A 224 17.60 12.29 6.44
CA ALA A 224 18.64 12.44 5.43
C ALA A 224 19.94 11.70 5.79
N GLU A 225 20.23 11.54 7.09
CA GLU A 225 21.34 10.73 7.62
C GLU A 225 21.04 9.21 7.63
N GLY A 226 19.81 8.81 7.27
CA GLY A 226 19.38 7.41 7.13
C GLY A 226 18.68 6.81 8.35
N GLU A 227 18.34 7.61 9.36
CA GLU A 227 17.48 7.17 10.46
C GLU A 227 16.04 6.96 9.98
N ALA A 228 15.34 5.99 10.57
CA ALA A 228 13.91 5.84 10.37
C ALA A 228 13.14 7.02 11.02
N PRO A 229 12.03 7.49 10.43
CA PRO A 229 11.15 8.48 11.04
C PRO A 229 10.47 7.96 12.31
#